data_AF-A0AAP8TSP3-F1
#
_entry.id   AF-A0AAP8TSP3-F1
#
_cell.length_a   1.000
_cell.length_b   1.000
_cell.length_c   1.000
_cell.angle_alpha   90.00
_cell.angle_beta   90.00
_cell.angle_gamma   90.00
#
_symmetry.space_group_name_H-M   'P 1'
#
loop_
_entity.id
_entity.type
_entity.pdbx_description
1 polymer ?
#
loop_
_entity_poly.entity_id
_entity_poly.type
_entity_poly.pdbx_seq_one_letter_code
_entity_poly.pdbx_strand_id
1 'polypeptide(L)'
;MNVVALAHNITDEREDYLDEPIDTVKAYCKEHGYKITKDYNDDNQLINDIKLKHVKPKRIVFWGIYEDYTELEQICSKRKIEFITIFPKLV
;
A
#
# COMPACT_ATOMS: atom_id res chain seq x y z
N MET A 1 -1.55 11.77 -10.76
CA MET A 1 -2.13 11.62 -9.41
C MET A 1 -1.08 11.00 -8.51
N ASN A 2 -0.93 11.42 -7.25
CA ASN A 2 0.13 10.90 -6.36
C ASN A 2 -0.36 9.60 -5.71
N VAL A 3 0.03 8.47 -6.29
CA VAL A 3 -0.31 7.14 -5.76
C VAL A 3 0.90 6.57 -5.04
N VAL A 4 0.68 6.07 -3.84
CA VAL A 4 1.67 5.33 -3.08
C VAL A 4 1.33 3.85 -3.11
N ALA A 5 2.33 3.02 -3.35
CA ALA A 5 2.23 1.57 -3.22
C ALA A 5 2.74 1.15 -1.84
N LEU A 6 2.03 0.26 -1.16
CA LEU A 6 2.45 -0.32 0.12
C LEU A 6 2.34 -1.85 0.06
N ALA A 7 3.43 -2.57 0.29
CA ALA A 7 3.35 -4.02 0.44
C ALA A 7 4.49 -4.52 1.31
N HIS A 8 4.18 -5.24 2.38
CA HIS A 8 5.21 -5.86 3.21
C HIS A 8 5.87 -7.01 2.46
N ASN A 9 7.20 -7.12 2.55
CA ASN A 9 7.89 -8.31 2.04
C ASN A 9 7.43 -9.52 2.85
N ILE A 10 6.98 -10.56 2.15
CA ILE A 10 6.78 -11.87 2.77
C ILE A 10 8.17 -12.41 3.04
N THR A 11 8.55 -12.61 4.30
CA THR A 11 9.82 -13.24 4.68
C THR A 11 9.62 -14.69 5.13
N ASP A 12 8.53 -15.30 4.69
CA ASP A 12 8.11 -16.66 5.07
C ASP A 12 8.48 -17.65 3.97
N GLU A 13 8.48 -18.95 4.27
CA GLU A 13 8.87 -20.06 3.37
C GLU A 13 8.00 -20.17 2.08
N ARG A 14 7.04 -19.25 1.92
CA ARG A 14 6.16 -19.09 0.75
C ARG A 14 6.69 -18.11 -0.29
N GLU A 15 7.86 -17.47 -0.07
CA GLU A 15 8.50 -16.56 -1.03
C GLU A 15 8.66 -17.19 -2.43
N ASP A 16 8.94 -18.50 -2.51
CA ASP A 16 9.12 -19.20 -3.78
C ASP A 16 7.81 -19.42 -4.58
N TYR A 17 6.64 -19.20 -3.98
CA TYR A 17 5.33 -19.53 -4.57
C TYR A 17 4.42 -18.32 -4.80
N LEU A 18 4.79 -17.13 -4.35
CA LEU A 18 3.99 -15.92 -4.47
C LEU A 18 4.79 -14.85 -5.20
N ASP A 19 4.21 -14.24 -6.24
CA ASP A 19 4.74 -12.99 -6.80
C ASP A 19 4.99 -11.98 -5.67
N GLU A 20 6.08 -11.22 -5.75
CA GLU A 20 6.40 -10.21 -4.73
C GLU A 20 5.17 -9.31 -4.53
N PRO A 21 4.65 -9.18 -3.29
CA PRO A 21 3.46 -8.40 -2.99
C PRO A 21 3.47 -7.00 -3.60
N ILE A 22 4.65 -6.37 -3.65
CA ILE A 22 4.82 -5.04 -4.21
C ILE A 22 4.67 -4.99 -5.73
N ASP A 23 5.07 -6.06 -6.44
CA ASP A 23 4.92 -6.13 -7.90
C ASP A 23 3.46 -6.35 -8.28
N THR A 24 2.70 -7.11 -7.48
CA THR A 24 1.24 -7.19 -7.63
C THR A 24 0.58 -5.82 -7.47
N VAL A 25 1.01 -5.02 -6.49
CA VAL A 25 0.54 -3.63 -6.31
C VAL A 25 0.91 -2.74 -7.49
N LYS A 26 2.13 -2.86 -8.00
CA LYS A 26 2.59 -2.12 -9.18
C LYS A 26 1.82 -2.49 -10.44
N ALA A 27 1.55 -3.79 -10.65
CA ALA A 27 0.77 -4.29 -11.77
C ALA A 27 -0.66 -3.73 -11.74
N TYR A 28 -1.36 -3.85 -10.60
CA TYR A 28 -2.69 -3.28 -10.42
C TYR A 28 -2.71 -1.77 -10.69
N CYS A 29 -1.73 -1.03 -10.14
CA CYS A 29 -1.64 0.40 -10.40
C CYS A 29 -1.46 0.70 -11.89
N LYS A 30 -0.62 -0.06 -12.59
CA LYS A 30 -0.38 0.12 -14.03
C LYS A 30 -1.64 -0.15 -14.84
N GLU A 31 -2.37 -1.23 -14.55
CA GLU A 31 -3.61 -1.59 -15.23
C GLU A 31 -4.71 -0.53 -15.06
N HIS A 32 -4.79 0.08 -13.87
CA HIS A 32 -5.74 1.15 -13.57
C HIS A 32 -5.26 2.56 -13.99
N GLY A 33 -4.11 2.68 -14.68
CA GLY A 33 -3.55 3.96 -15.12
C GLY A 33 -3.02 4.84 -13.98
N TYR A 34 -2.74 4.26 -12.82
CA TYR A 34 -2.18 4.94 -11.67
C TYR A 34 -0.67 5.11 -11.81
N LYS A 35 -0.21 6.35 -11.63
CA LYS A 35 1.22 6.65 -11.57
C LYS A 35 1.70 6.57 -10.13
N ILE A 36 2.45 5.51 -9.80
CA ILE A 36 3.11 5.37 -8.50
C ILE A 36 4.22 6.42 -8.40
N THR A 37 4.22 7.17 -7.29
CA THR A 37 5.24 8.18 -6.99
C THR A 37 6.26 7.72 -5.98
N LYS A 38 5.88 6.76 -5.13
CA LYS A 38 6.74 6.17 -4.10
C LYS A 38 6.14 4.83 -3.67
N ASP A 39 6.99 3.87 -3.39
CA ASP A 39 6.67 2.57 -2.81
C ASP A 39 7.22 2.45 -1.39
N TYR A 40 6.50 1.71 -0.56
CA TYR A 40 6.87 1.41 0.81
C TYR A 40 6.70 -0.08 1.07
N ASN A 41 7.63 -0.64 1.82
CA ASN A 41 7.56 -2.01 2.35
C ASN A 41 7.33 -2.05 3.86
N ASP A 42 7.19 -0.89 4.48
CA ASP A 42 7.01 -0.69 5.92
C ASP A 42 5.96 0.41 6.12
N ASP A 43 4.88 0.06 6.79
CA ASP A 43 3.76 0.95 7.05
C ASP A 43 4.09 2.04 8.08
N ASN A 44 4.93 1.76 9.08
CA ASN A 44 5.39 2.76 10.05
C ASN A 44 6.16 3.89 9.36
N GLN A 45 7.02 3.56 8.39
CA GLN A 45 7.73 4.56 7.59
C GLN A 45 6.75 5.42 6.78
N LEU A 46 5.75 4.79 6.14
CA LEU A 46 4.71 5.51 5.41
C LEU A 46 3.89 6.42 6.33
N ILE A 47 3.47 5.92 7.48
CA ILE A 47 2.72 6.67 8.50
C ILE A 47 3.53 7.88 8.95
N ASN A 48 4.82 7.70 9.26
CA ASN A 48 5.70 8.79 9.68
C ASN A 48 5.90 9.82 8.57
N ASP A 49 6.14 9.40 7.33
CA ASP A 49 6.28 10.32 6.19
C ASP A 49 4.99 11.11 5.92
N ILE A 50 3.81 10.51 6.10
CA ILE A 50 2.52 11.21 6.02
C ILE A 50 2.39 12.21 7.17
N LYS A 51 2.70 11.81 8.41
CA LYS A 51 2.61 12.67 9.60
C LYS A 51 3.53 13.88 9.47
N LEU A 52 4.80 13.67 9.09
CA LEU A 52 5.82 14.69 8.87
C LEU A 52 5.64 15.49 7.57
N LYS A 53 4.62 15.16 6.77
CA LYS A 53 4.28 15.82 5.49
C LYS A 53 5.38 15.69 4.43
N HIS A 54 6.29 14.72 4.56
CA HIS A 54 7.26 14.35 3.53
C HIS A 54 6.56 13.78 2.29
N VAL A 55 5.45 13.06 2.51
CA VAL A 55 4.60 12.56 1.43
C VAL A 55 3.15 13.01 1.64
N LYS A 56 2.49 13.34 0.53
CA LYS A 56 1.07 13.71 0.47
C LYS A 56 0.40 12.87 -0.62
N PRO A 57 0.10 11.60 -0.33
CA PRO A 57 -0.57 10.74 -1.29
C PRO A 57 -2.03 11.17 -1.41
N LYS A 58 -2.58 11.07 -2.62
CA LYS A 58 -4.04 11.13 -2.83
C LYS A 58 -4.67 9.74 -2.72
N ARG A 59 -3.88 8.71 -3.03
CA ARG A 59 -4.28 7.31 -3.01
C ARG A 59 -3.13 6.45 -2.52
N ILE A 60 -3.45 5.45 -1.71
CA ILE A 60 -2.56 4.41 -1.25
C ILE A 60 -3.18 3.08 -1.69
N VAL A 61 -2.44 2.34 -2.50
CA VAL A 61 -2.81 0.97 -2.91
C VAL A 61 -1.91 0.03 -2.14
N PHE A 62 -2.48 -0.96 -1.48
CA PHE A 62 -1.72 -1.85 -0.62
C PHE A 62 -2.11 -3.32 -0.75
N TRP A 63 -1.14 -4.18 -0.41
CA TRP A 63 -1.33 -5.62 -0.32
C TRP A 63 -1.43 -6.05 1.15
N GLY A 64 -2.65 -6.36 1.60
CA GLY A 64 -2.97 -6.82 2.95
C GLY A 64 -4.43 -6.53 3.32
N ILE A 65 -4.84 -6.80 4.55
CA ILE A 65 -6.21 -6.51 5.03
C ILE A 65 -6.23 -5.23 5.89
N TYR A 66 -7.35 -4.51 5.92
CA TYR A 66 -7.45 -3.25 6.66
C TYR A 66 -7.17 -3.39 8.17
N GLU A 67 -7.50 -4.55 8.75
CA GLU A 67 -7.33 -4.83 10.18
C GLU A 67 -5.87 -4.69 10.62
N ASP A 68 -4.92 -5.09 9.76
CA ASP A 68 -3.49 -4.97 10.03
C ASP A 68 -2.99 -3.51 9.98
N TYR A 69 -3.74 -2.61 9.33
CA TYR A 69 -3.35 -1.22 9.06
C TYR A 69 -4.32 -0.21 9.69
N THR A 70 -4.86 -0.52 10.87
CA THR A 70 -5.86 0.31 11.56
C THR A 70 -5.40 1.77 11.71
N GLU A 71 -4.13 2.02 12.06
CA GLU A 71 -3.62 3.39 12.20
C GLU A 71 -3.58 4.12 10.84
N LEU A 72 -3.11 3.45 9.79
CA LEU A 72 -3.02 4.01 8.46
C LEU A 72 -4.41 4.31 7.89
N GLU A 73 -5.39 3.43 8.13
CA GLU A 73 -6.79 3.63 7.76
C GLU A 73 -7.34 4.92 8.41
N GLN A 74 -7.13 5.11 9.72
CA GLN A 74 -7.57 6.31 10.43
C GLN A 74 -6.93 7.57 9.85
N ILE A 75 -5.63 7.53 9.51
CA ILE A 75 -4.93 8.66 8.90
C ILE A 75 -5.51 8.96 7.51
N CYS A 76 -5.76 7.93 6.71
CA CYS A 76 -6.34 8.07 5.37
C CYS A 76 -7.73 8.69 5.43
N SER A 77 -8.58 8.20 6.34
CA SER A 77 -9.92 8.74 6.58
C SER A 77 -9.86 10.22 6.98
N LYS A 78 -9.03 10.58 7.97
CA LYS A 78 -8.85 11.98 8.43
C LYS A 78 -8.33 12.91 7.34
N ARG A 79 -7.45 12.41 6.46
CA ARG A 79 -6.78 13.20 5.42
C ARG A 79 -7.43 13.09 4.04
N LYS A 80 -8.55 12.38 3.92
CA LYS A 80 -9.26 12.11 2.65
C LYS A 80 -8.34 11.49 1.60
N ILE A 81 -7.52 10.53 2.03
CA ILE A 81 -6.66 9.72 1.16
C ILE A 81 -7.45 8.47 0.82
N GLU A 82 -7.53 8.12 -0.46
CA GLU A 82 -8.16 6.86 -0.89
C GLU A 82 -7.27 5.68 -0.50
N PHE A 83 -7.77 4.77 0.34
CA PHE A 83 -7.04 3.59 0.79
C PHE A 83 -7.66 2.35 0.14
N ILE A 84 -6.89 1.62 -0.66
CA ILE A 84 -7.38 0.52 -1.51
C ILE A 84 -6.53 -0.73 -1.24
N THR A 85 -7.16 -1.78 -0.74
CA THR A 85 -6.54 -3.12 -0.69
C THR A 85 -6.71 -3.84 -2.03
N ILE A 86 -5.68 -4.54 -2.46
CA ILE A 86 -5.71 -5.47 -3.60
C ILE A 86 -5.38 -6.91 -3.18
N PHE A 87 -5.35 -7.18 -1.87
CA PHE A 87 -5.14 -8.53 -1.38
C PHE A 87 -6.25 -9.43 -1.95
N PRO A 88 -5.92 -10.54 -2.63
CA PRO A 88 -6.94 -11.46 -3.08
C PRO A 88 -7.64 -11.96 -1.82
N LYS A 89 -8.93 -11.63 -1.65
CA LYS A 89 -9.79 -12.45 -0.81
C LYS A 89 -9.61 -13.86 -1.36
N LEU A 90 -8.93 -14.73 -0.61
CA LEU A 90 -9.00 -16.17 -0.83
C LEU A 90 -10.49 -16.50 -0.92
N VAL A 91 -10.99 -16.70 -2.14
CA VAL A 91 -12.34 -17.20 -2.43
C VAL A 91 -12.23 -18.69 -2.58
#